data_AF-A0A7W6ZUI6-F1
#
_entry.id   AF-A0A7W6ZUI6-F1
#
_cell.length_a   1.000
_cell.length_b   1.000
_cell.length_c   1.000
_cell.angle_alpha   90.00
_cell.angle_beta   90.00
_cell.angle_gamma   90.00
#
_symmetry.space_group_name_H-M   'P 1'
#
loop_
_entity.id
_entity.type
_entity.pdbx_description
1 polymer ?
#
loop_
_entity_poly.entity_id
_entity_poly.type
_entity_poly.pdbx_seq_one_letter_code
_entity_poly.pdbx_strand_id
1 'polypeptide(L)'
;MMLEDLYRLLRSSHVQAQGVVDTMTQPVVVLDQGFCVATANNAFIRTFKVERDDILGRCFFDLGNGQWDIEELRQLIALVIPKASAVIGFEVTHDFP
;
A
#
# COMPACT_ATOMS: atom_id res chain seq x y z
N MET A 1 1.27 19.22 27.16
CA MET A 1 0.35 18.75 26.09
C MET A 1 -0.42 17.58 26.67
N MET A 2 -1.75 17.67 26.71
CA MET A 2 -2.60 16.60 27.27
C MET A 2 -2.64 15.43 26.27
N LEU A 3 -2.68 14.20 26.78
CA LEU A 3 -2.75 12.97 25.95
C LEU A 3 -3.94 13.02 24.96
N GLU A 4 -5.05 13.62 25.37
CA GLU A 4 -6.24 13.84 24.53
C GLU A 4 -5.98 14.72 23.30
N ASP A 5 -5.19 15.79 23.45
CA ASP A 5 -4.88 16.70 22.35
C ASP A 5 -4.01 15.99 21.30
N LEU A 6 -3.07 15.16 21.75
CA LEU A 6 -2.24 14.32 20.88
C LEU A 6 -3.10 13.30 20.11
N TYR A 7 -4.05 12.63 20.78
CA TYR A 7 -4.96 11.70 20.11
C TYR A 7 -5.84 12.40 19.07
N ARG A 8 -6.36 13.60 19.36
CA ARG A 8 -7.15 14.37 18.38
C ARG A 8 -6.31 14.75 17.17
N LEU A 9 -5.08 15.23 17.38
CA LEU A 9 -4.15 15.57 16.30
C LEU A 9 -3.88 14.37 15.41
N LEU A 10 -3.46 13.23 15.99
CA LEU A 10 -3.19 12.01 15.24
C LEU A 10 -4.41 11.52 14.46
N ARG A 11 -5.60 11.53 15.08
CA ARG A 11 -6.83 11.11 14.42
C ARG A 11 -7.21 12.04 13.26
N SER A 12 -7.11 13.35 13.44
CA SER A 12 -7.37 14.34 12.40
C SER A 12 -6.46 14.15 11.20
N SER A 13 -5.15 14.04 11.44
CA SER A 13 -4.15 13.81 10.38
C SER A 13 -4.39 12.50 9.64
N HIS A 14 -4.75 11.44 10.36
CA HIS A 14 -5.09 10.16 9.74
C HIS A 14 -6.33 10.24 8.84
N VAL A 15 -7.42 10.87 9.32
CA VAL A 15 -8.65 11.05 8.52
C VAL A 15 -8.39 11.88 7.27
N GLN A 16 -7.59 12.95 7.36
CA GLN A 16 -7.21 13.76 6.22
C GLN A 16 -6.38 12.97 5.20
N ALA A 17 -5.36 12.24 5.66
CA ALA A 17 -4.54 11.42 4.78
C ALA A 17 -5.37 10.33 4.09
N GLN A 18 -6.27 9.67 4.81
CA GLN A 18 -7.15 8.65 4.25
C GLN A 18 -8.11 9.23 3.21
N GLY A 19 -8.72 10.39 3.48
CA GLY A 19 -9.60 11.07 2.51
C GLY A 19 -8.89 11.48 1.21
N VAL A 20 -7.63 11.91 1.31
CA VAL A 20 -6.79 12.16 0.11
C VAL A 20 -6.58 10.86 -0.65
N VAL A 21 -6.08 9.81 0.02
CA VAL A 21 -5.79 8.51 -0.60
C VAL A 21 -7.02 7.88 -1.25
N ASP A 22 -8.19 7.99 -0.63
CA ASP A 22 -9.45 7.40 -1.12
C ASP A 22 -10.03 8.11 -2.34
N THR A 23 -9.69 9.39 -2.54
CA THR A 23 -10.11 10.19 -3.69
C THR A 23 -9.10 10.13 -4.85
N MET A 24 -7.90 9.58 -4.64
CA MET A 24 -6.93 9.34 -5.70
C MET A 24 -7.49 8.33 -6.71
N THR A 25 -7.32 8.63 -8.00
CA THR A 25 -7.72 7.75 -9.11
C THR A 25 -6.67 6.69 -9.42
N GLN A 26 -5.43 6.91 -8.98
CA GLN A 26 -4.33 5.96 -9.11
C GLN A 26 -4.43 4.86 -8.04
N PRO A 27 -4.24 3.58 -8.41
CA PRO A 27 -4.14 2.48 -7.45
C PRO A 27 -3.00 2.70 -6.45
N VAL A 28 -3.30 2.61 -5.16
CA VAL A 28 -2.31 2.70 -4.08
C VAL A 28 -2.54 1.59 -3.06
N VAL A 29 -1.44 0.92 -2.69
CA VAL A 29 -1.38 -0.06 -1.61
C VAL A 29 -0.31 0.37 -0.61
N VAL A 30 -0.59 0.19 0.67
CA VAL A 30 0.35 0.46 1.77
C VAL A 30 0.77 -0.87 2.36
N LEU A 31 2.08 -1.09 2.46
CA LEU A 31 2.66 -2.29 3.05
C LEU A 31 3.20 -2.00 4.44
N ASP A 32 3.13 -2.98 5.33
CA ASP A 32 3.85 -2.97 6.60
C ASP A 32 5.30 -3.47 6.43
N GLN A 33 6.03 -3.54 7.55
CA GLN A 33 7.43 -4.01 7.56
C GLN A 33 7.60 -5.48 7.18
N GLY A 34 6.53 -6.27 7.24
CA GLY A 34 6.49 -7.67 6.83
C GLY A 34 6.10 -7.87 5.37
N PHE A 35 6.00 -6.79 4.58
CA PHE A 35 5.52 -6.79 3.19
C PHE A 35 4.02 -7.16 3.07
N CYS A 36 3.28 -7.12 4.18
CA CYS A 36 1.85 -7.40 4.17
C CYS A 36 1.04 -6.14 3.90
N VAL A 37 -0.10 -6.28 3.24
CA VAL A 37 -0.99 -5.14 2.95
C VAL A 37 -1.61 -4.61 4.24
N ALA A 38 -1.22 -3.39 4.62
CA ALA A 38 -1.82 -2.66 5.73
C ALA A 38 -3.12 -1.96 5.31
N THR A 39 -3.17 -1.39 4.10
CA THR A 39 -4.39 -0.81 3.52
C THR A 39 -4.26 -0.66 2.00
N ALA A 40 -5.39 -0.50 1.32
CA ALA A 40 -5.45 -0.17 -0.09
C ALA A 40 -6.58 0.82 -0.37
N ASN A 41 -6.33 1.75 -1.29
CA ASN A 41 -7.33 2.74 -1.68
C ASN A 41 -8.40 2.15 -2.61
N ASN A 42 -9.50 2.87 -2.78
CA ASN A 42 -10.61 2.39 -3.60
C ASN A 42 -10.24 2.21 -5.09
N ALA A 43 -9.25 2.95 -5.59
CA ALA A 43 -8.76 2.76 -6.96
C ALA A 43 -8.07 1.40 -7.13
N PHE A 44 -7.25 0.96 -6.17
CA PHE A 44 -6.60 -0.35 -6.20
C PHE A 44 -7.61 -1.50 -6.27
N ILE A 45 -8.60 -1.48 -5.37
CA ILE A 45 -9.70 -2.46 -5.33
C ILE A 45 -10.41 -2.54 -6.70
N ARG A 46 -10.74 -1.39 -7.30
CA ARG A 46 -11.43 -1.34 -8.60
C ARG A 46 -10.58 -1.78 -9.77
N THR A 47 -9.31 -1.35 -9.83
CA THR A 47 -8.41 -1.65 -10.94
C THR A 47 -8.07 -3.12 -11.01
N PHE A 48 -7.77 -3.73 -9.86
CA PHE A 48 -7.37 -5.14 -9.78
C PHE A 48 -8.55 -6.08 -9.48
N LYS A 49 -9.77 -5.55 -9.29
CA LYS A 49 -11.00 -6.30 -9.04
C LYS A 49 -10.87 -7.30 -7.89
N VAL A 50 -10.26 -6.86 -6.80
CA VAL A 50 -10.06 -7.64 -5.57
C VAL A 50 -11.01 -7.17 -4.49
N GLU A 51 -11.38 -8.03 -3.55
CA GLU A 51 -12.09 -7.63 -2.34
C GLU A 51 -11.10 -7.18 -1.25
N ARG A 52 -11.49 -6.19 -0.44
CA ARG A 52 -10.61 -5.63 0.59
C ARG A 52 -10.20 -6.69 1.62
N ASP A 53 -11.14 -7.52 2.05
CA ASP A 53 -10.89 -8.58 3.04
C ASP A 53 -9.97 -9.70 2.50
N ASP A 54 -9.87 -9.83 1.17
CA ASP A 54 -9.00 -10.82 0.53
C ASP A 54 -7.53 -10.38 0.46
N ILE A 55 -7.24 -9.10 0.65
CA ILE A 55 -5.88 -8.57 0.53
C ILE A 55 -5.30 -8.11 1.86
N LEU A 56 -6.12 -7.62 2.79
CA LEU A 56 -5.64 -7.07 4.07
C LEU A 56 -4.87 -8.12 4.88
N GLY A 57 -3.71 -7.73 5.40
CA GLY A 57 -2.83 -8.58 6.20
C GLY A 57 -2.12 -9.69 5.41
N ARG A 58 -2.38 -9.82 4.10
CA ARG A 58 -1.69 -10.80 3.25
C ARG A 58 -0.38 -10.23 2.70
N CYS A 59 0.59 -11.11 2.50
CA CYS A 59 1.83 -10.77 1.83
C CYS A 59 1.52 -10.26 0.42
N PHE A 60 2.09 -9.10 0.06
CA PHE A 60 1.85 -8.46 -1.23
C PHE A 60 2.20 -9.36 -2.42
N PHE A 61 3.27 -10.14 -2.28
CA PHE A 61 3.75 -11.04 -3.33
C PHE A 61 2.83 -12.24 -3.57
N ASP A 62 1.94 -12.57 -2.62
CA ASP A 62 0.99 -13.68 -2.78
C ASP A 62 -0.31 -13.23 -3.46
N LEU A 63 -0.49 -11.92 -3.68
CA LEU A 63 -1.72 -11.37 -4.25
C LEU A 63 -1.87 -11.69 -5.74
N GLY A 64 -3.13 -11.80 -6.18
CA GLY A 64 -3.44 -12.06 -7.59
C GLY A 64 -2.86 -13.38 -8.10
N ASN A 65 -2.70 -14.38 -7.23
CA ASN A 65 -2.02 -15.64 -7.56
C ASN A 65 -0.54 -15.45 -7.94
N GLY A 66 0.18 -14.58 -7.21
CA GLY A 66 1.62 -14.35 -7.43
C GLY A 66 1.95 -13.32 -8.51
N GLN A 67 0.96 -12.63 -9.07
CA GLN A 67 1.17 -11.62 -10.13
C GLN A 67 2.11 -10.47 -9.73
N TRP A 68 2.22 -10.20 -8.42
CA TRP A 68 3.09 -9.16 -7.89
C TRP A 68 4.46 -9.68 -7.46
N ASP A 69 4.69 -11.00 -7.53
CA ASP A 69 5.98 -11.63 -7.26
C ASP A 69 6.94 -11.50 -8.43
N ILE A 70 7.23 -10.24 -8.77
CA ILE A 70 8.15 -9.86 -9.83
C ILE A 70 9.49 -9.59 -9.17
N GLU A 71 10.55 -10.26 -9.63
CA GLU A 71 11.86 -10.25 -8.98
C GLU A 71 12.38 -8.83 -8.76
N GLU A 72 12.31 -7.97 -9.77
CA GLU A 72 12.76 -6.58 -9.70
C GLU A 72 11.94 -5.76 -8.70
N LEU A 73 10.62 -5.98 -8.64
CA LEU A 73 9.74 -5.32 -7.69
C LEU A 73 10.00 -5.78 -6.26
N ARG A 74 10.20 -7.08 -6.05
CA ARG A 74 10.53 -7.68 -4.76
C ARG A 74 11.85 -7.14 -4.23
N GLN A 75 12.89 -7.12 -5.08
CA GLN A 75 14.19 -6.54 -4.74
C GLN A 75 14.08 -5.06 -4.37
N LEU A 76 13.32 -4.29 -5.14
CA LEU A 76 13.10 -2.87 -4.87
C LEU A 76 12.43 -2.66 -3.50
N ILE A 77 11.30 -3.32 -3.24
CA ILE A 77 10.55 -3.18 -2.00
C ILE A 77 11.41 -3.58 -0.79
N ALA A 78 12.15 -4.70 -0.91
CA ALA A 78 13.05 -5.20 0.14
C ALA A 78 14.20 -4.22 0.45
N LEU A 79 14.69 -3.47 -0.53
CA LEU A 79 15.72 -2.45 -0.34
C LEU A 79 15.16 -1.16 0.30
N VAL A 80 13.91 -0.82 -0.02
CA VAL A 80 13.32 0.49 0.28
C VAL A 80 12.66 0.53 1.66
N ILE A 81 11.86 -0.48 2.01
CA ILE A 81 11.09 -0.50 3.27
C ILE A 81 12.00 -0.37 4.50
N PRO A 82 13.10 -1.14 4.64
CA PRO A 82 13.97 -1.03 5.82
C PRO A 82 14.68 0.33 5.93
N LYS A 83 14.85 1.04 4.81
CA LYS A 83 15.57 2.32 4.75
C LYS A 83 14.65 3.54 4.79
N ALA A 84 13.33 3.33 4.83
CA ALA A 84 12.31 4.39 4.72
C ALA A 84 12.60 5.38 3.58
N SER A 85 13.15 4.88 2.46
CA SER A 85 13.54 5.69 1.31
C SER A 85 12.37 5.86 0.34
N ALA A 86 12.39 6.92 -0.46
CA ALA A 86 11.41 7.10 -1.53
C ALA A 86 11.99 6.63 -2.87
N VAL A 87 11.20 5.91 -3.65
CA VAL A 87 11.49 5.58 -5.05
C VAL A 87 10.41 6.19 -5.92
N ILE A 88 10.81 6.85 -7.00
CA ILE A 88 9.92 7.57 -7.91
C ILE A 88 10.20 7.09 -9.33
N GLY A 89 9.16 6.71 -10.05
CA GLY A 89 9.25 6.38 -11.47
C GLY A 89 10.04 5.10 -11.77
N PHE A 90 10.10 4.15 -10.84
CA PHE A 90 10.63 2.82 -11.15
C PHE A 90 9.60 2.06 -11.98
N GLU A 91 9.96 1.73 -13.21
CA GLU A 91 9.11 0.99 -14.12
C GLU A 91 9.25 -0.51 -13.86
N VAL A 92 8.11 -1.20 -13.73
CA VAL A 92 8.01 -2.65 -13.69
C VAL A 92 7.14 -3.07 -14.84
N THR A 93 7.66 -3.93 -15.70
CA THR A 93 6.89 -4.52 -16.79
C THR A 93 6.45 -5.92 -16.38
N HIS A 94 5.15 -6.19 -16.49
CA HIS A 94 4.59 -7.52 -16.25
C HIS A 94 3.42 -7.76 -17.20
N ASP A 95 3.38 -8.95 -17.78
CA ASP A 95 2.26 -9.39 -18.60
C ASP A 95 1.21 -10.03 -17.70
N PHE A 96 0.12 -9.31 -17.46
CA PHE A 96 -1.03 -9.84 -16.71
C PHE A 96 -1.91 -10.70 -17.64
N PRO A 97 -2.38 -11.88 -17.17
CA PRO A 97 -3.36 -12.70 -17.89
C PRO A 97 -4.76 -12.07 -17.98
#